data_AF-X1LGZ0-F1
#
_entry.id   AF-X1LGZ0-F1
#
_cell.length_a   1.000
_cell.length_b   1.000
_cell.length_c   1.000
_cell.angle_alpha   90.00
_cell.angle_beta   90.00
_cell.angle_gamma   90.00
#
_symmetry.space_group_name_H-M   'P 1'
#
loop_
_entity.id
_entity.type
_entity.pdbx_description
1 polymer ?
#
loop_
_entity_poly.entity_id
_entity_poly.type
_entity_poly.pdbx_seq_one_letter_code
_entity_poly.pdbx_strand_id
1 'polypeptide(L)'
;WFHISGITPAISLSASELSLEAVKKAREKGIAISCDLNFRKKLWKYGKSAPEVMTGLVKYIDIAIGNEEDCQKSLGVKVDVDVESGKLQVNKYKELTDKILKLYPNIKKIAITLRESHSANYNGWSAVL
;
A
#
# COMPACT_ATOMS: atom_id res chain seq x y z
N TRP A 1 14.34 -11.78 3.85
CA TRP A 1 13.13 -11.07 3.36
C TRP A 1 12.57 -10.26 4.50
N PHE A 2 12.03 -9.08 4.24
CA PHE A 2 11.33 -8.27 5.24
C PHE A 2 9.94 -7.88 4.72
N HIS A 3 8.92 -8.04 5.56
CA HIS A 3 7.55 -7.64 5.24
C HIS A 3 7.04 -6.68 6.30
N ILE A 4 6.34 -5.64 5.87
CA ILE A 4 5.72 -4.66 6.78
C ILE A 4 4.33 -4.27 6.28
N SER A 5 3.40 -4.02 7.21
CA SER A 5 2.07 -3.52 6.90
C SER A 5 1.98 -2.03 7.23
N GLY A 6 1.21 -1.27 6.45
CA GLY A 6 0.84 0.12 6.74
C GLY A 6 0.00 0.28 8.02
N ILE A 7 -0.49 -0.82 8.61
CA ILE A 7 -1.07 -0.81 9.96
C ILE A 7 -0.05 -0.38 11.01
N THR A 8 1.17 -0.92 10.98
CA THR A 8 2.18 -0.66 12.00
C THR A 8 2.54 0.83 12.13
N PRO A 9 2.92 1.55 11.05
CA PRO A 9 3.18 2.97 11.14
C PRO A 9 1.92 3.79 11.47
N ALA A 10 0.71 3.28 11.25
CA ALA A 10 -0.52 3.97 11.59
C ALA A 10 -0.82 4.03 13.10
N ILE A 11 -0.21 3.17 13.93
CA ILE A 11 -0.57 3.03 15.35
C ILE A 11 -0.12 4.23 16.20
N SER A 12 1.11 4.71 16.01
CA SER A 12 1.71 5.78 16.80
C SER A 12 2.89 6.40 16.08
N LEU A 13 3.35 7.57 16.56
CA LEU A 13 4.57 8.20 16.07
C LEU A 13 5.80 7.29 16.21
N SER A 14 5.98 6.66 17.38
CA SER A 14 7.12 5.76 17.62
C SER A 14 7.08 4.53 16.73
N ALA A 15 5.90 3.94 16.47
CA ALA A 15 5.75 2.82 15.56
C ALA A 15 6.04 3.23 14.11
N SER A 16 5.64 4.45 13.71
CA SER A 16 5.97 5.05 12.41
C SER A 16 7.47 5.23 12.22
N GLU A 17 8.16 5.81 13.20
CA GLU A 17 9.61 6.05 13.17
C GLU A 17 10.39 4.74 13.11
N LEU A 18 10.04 3.77 13.95
CA LEU A 18 10.66 2.44 13.95
C LEU A 18 10.40 1.68 12.64
N SER A 19 9.20 1.82 12.06
CA SER A 19 8.89 1.23 10.75
C SER A 19 9.82 1.76 9.66
N LEU A 20 10.09 3.07 9.66
CA LEU A 20 11.00 3.70 8.71
C LEU A 20 12.45 3.26 8.93
N GLU A 21 12.89 3.16 10.19
CA GLU A 21 14.23 2.65 10.53
C GLU A 21 14.40 1.20 10.08
N ALA A 22 13.41 0.34 10.33
CA ALA A 22 13.44 -1.06 9.94
C ALA A 22 13.58 -1.26 8.42
N VAL A 23 12.81 -0.54 7.60
CA VAL A 23 12.93 -0.66 6.14
C VAL A 23 14.27 -0.13 5.63
N LYS A 24 14.79 0.96 6.21
CA LYS A 24 16.14 1.47 5.89
C LYS A 24 17.20 0.43 6.21
N LYS A 25 17.13 -0.19 7.39
CA LYS A 25 18.13 -1.18 7.81
C LYS A 25 18.07 -2.46 6.98
N ALA A 26 16.87 -2.90 6.59
CA ALA A 26 16.70 -4.00 5.67
C ALA A 26 17.32 -3.68 4.28
N ARG A 27 17.11 -2.45 3.79
CA ARG A 27 17.69 -1.98 2.52
C ARG A 27 19.21 -1.94 2.55
N GLU A 28 19.82 -1.41 3.62
CA GLU A 28 21.27 -1.41 3.84
C GLU A 28 21.88 -2.82 3.81
N LYS A 29 21.13 -3.81 4.29
CA LYS A 29 21.55 -5.23 4.29
C LYS A 29 21.27 -5.95 2.97
N GLY A 30 20.77 -5.26 1.95
CA GLY A 30 20.39 -5.85 0.66
C GLY A 30 19.21 -6.83 0.76
N ILE A 31 18.38 -6.72 1.80
CA ILE A 31 17.22 -7.59 1.99
C ILE A 31 16.06 -7.10 1.13
N ALA A 32 15.41 -8.00 0.41
CA ALA A 32 14.18 -7.70 -0.32
C ALA A 32 13.03 -7.35 0.65
N ILE A 33 12.33 -6.26 0.37
CA ILE A 33 11.29 -5.69 1.23
C ILE A 33 9.95 -5.66 0.49
N SER A 34 8.90 -6.15 1.15
CA SER A 34 7.52 -6.00 0.71
C SER A 34 6.71 -5.16 1.69
N CYS A 35 5.78 -4.36 1.20
CA CYS A 35 4.85 -3.62 2.05
C CYS A 35 3.41 -3.79 1.60
N ASP A 36 2.54 -4.25 2.51
CA ASP A 36 1.09 -4.16 2.36
C ASP A 36 0.61 -2.81 2.86
N LEU A 37 0.08 -1.96 1.97
CA LEU A 37 -0.33 -0.59 2.28
C LEU A 37 -1.44 -0.52 3.33
N ASN A 38 -2.34 -1.50 3.34
CA ASN A 38 -3.33 -1.80 4.39
C ASN A 38 -3.90 -0.59 5.15
N PHE A 39 -4.53 0.34 4.44
CA PHE A 39 -5.00 1.59 5.01
C PHE A 39 -6.15 1.35 5.99
N ARG A 40 -6.05 1.92 7.20
CA ARG A 40 -7.10 1.87 8.22
C ARG A 40 -7.31 3.25 8.81
N LYS A 41 -8.32 3.97 8.31
CA LYS A 41 -8.66 5.35 8.73
C LYS A 41 -8.70 5.55 10.24
N LYS A 42 -9.19 4.57 11.01
CA LYS A 42 -9.33 4.67 12.47
C LYS A 42 -8.00 4.61 13.25
N LEU A 43 -6.89 4.21 12.61
CA LEU A 43 -5.58 4.11 13.27
C LEU A 43 -4.81 5.43 13.24
N TRP A 44 -4.89 6.20 12.15
CA TRP A 44 -4.17 7.46 11.90
C TRP A 44 -4.68 8.62 12.78
N LYS A 45 -4.50 8.53 14.10
CA LYS A 45 -5.02 9.47 15.10
C LYS A 45 -3.95 10.25 15.86
N TYR A 46 -2.68 10.09 15.48
CA TYR A 46 -1.54 10.69 16.19
C TYR A 46 -1.01 11.98 15.53
N GLY A 47 -1.80 12.62 14.68
CA GLY A 47 -1.46 13.92 14.07
C GLY A 47 -0.67 13.85 12.76
N LYS A 48 -0.49 12.66 12.18
CA LYS A 48 0.05 12.45 10.83
C LYS A 48 -0.95 11.74 9.95
N SER A 49 -0.98 12.12 8.68
CA SER A 49 -1.73 11.42 7.64
C SER A 49 -0.92 10.27 7.04
N ALA A 50 -1.62 9.29 6.45
CA ALA A 50 -0.95 8.17 5.80
C ALA A 50 0.01 8.61 4.67
N PRO A 51 -0.34 9.56 3.78
CA PRO A 51 0.60 10.03 2.74
C PRO A 51 1.86 10.68 3.29
N GLU A 52 1.79 11.40 4.42
CA GLU A 52 2.98 12.01 5.04
C GLU A 52 4.01 10.94 5.47
N VAL A 53 3.56 9.75 5.84
CA VAL A 53 4.41 8.69 6.40
C VAL A 53 4.76 7.65 5.35
N MET A 54 3.74 7.09 4.70
CA MET A 54 3.90 5.94 3.81
C MET A 54 4.69 6.29 2.56
N THR A 55 4.58 7.52 2.02
CA THR A 55 5.39 7.95 0.86
C THR A 55 6.90 7.96 1.16
N GLY A 56 7.29 8.17 2.42
CA GLY A 56 8.67 8.03 2.88
C GLY A 56 9.10 6.57 3.01
N LEU A 57 8.22 5.71 3.52
CA LEU A 57 8.46 4.28 3.72
C LEU A 57 8.60 3.52 2.39
N VAL A 58 7.70 3.76 1.43
CA VAL A 58 7.68 3.01 0.16
C VAL A 58 8.87 3.29 -0.76
N LYS A 59 9.66 4.34 -0.50
CA LYS A 59 10.93 4.58 -1.20
C LYS A 59 11.98 3.49 -0.93
N TYR A 60 11.76 2.68 0.11
CA TYR A 60 12.70 1.64 0.53
C TYR A 60 12.21 0.23 0.21
N ILE A 61 11.06 0.03 -0.44
CA ILE A 61 10.49 -1.31 -0.68
C ILE A 61 10.74 -1.79 -2.11
N ASP A 62 10.64 -3.10 -2.35
CA ASP A 62 10.74 -3.70 -3.69
C ASP A 62 9.37 -4.13 -4.22
N ILE A 63 8.43 -4.46 -3.34
CA ILE A 63 7.09 -4.94 -3.71
C ILE A 63 6.04 -4.19 -2.88
N ALA A 64 5.07 -3.57 -3.54
CA ALA A 64 3.87 -3.04 -2.90
C ALA A 64 2.71 -4.02 -3.04
N ILE A 65 1.89 -4.12 -2.00
CA ILE A 65 0.66 -4.92 -1.97
C ILE A 65 -0.46 -4.00 -1.47
N GLY A 66 -1.65 -4.09 -2.05
CA GLY A 66 -2.80 -3.35 -1.56
C GLY A 66 -3.98 -3.45 -2.51
N ASN A 67 -4.99 -2.60 -2.32
CA ASN A 67 -6.01 -2.34 -3.32
C ASN A 67 -5.90 -0.89 -3.84
N GLU A 68 -6.87 -0.47 -4.65
CA GLU A 68 -6.93 0.90 -5.16
C GLU A 68 -7.10 1.94 -4.04
N GLU A 69 -8.01 1.70 -3.09
CA GLU A 69 -8.22 2.59 -1.95
C GLU A 69 -6.93 2.76 -1.14
N ASP A 70 -6.20 1.68 -0.88
CA ASP A 70 -4.94 1.72 -0.16
C ASP A 70 -3.92 2.59 -0.89
N CYS A 71 -3.80 2.47 -2.21
CA CYS A 71 -2.90 3.30 -3.01
C CYS A 71 -3.27 4.78 -2.92
N GLN A 72 -4.56 5.11 -3.04
CA GLN A 72 -5.03 6.49 -2.97
C GLN A 72 -4.87 7.08 -1.58
N LYS A 73 -5.28 6.34 -0.53
CA LYS A 73 -5.29 6.83 0.85
C LYS A 73 -3.91 6.83 1.48
N SER A 74 -3.08 5.82 1.20
CA SER A 74 -1.73 5.72 1.77
C SER A 74 -0.69 6.50 0.97
N LEU A 75 -0.80 6.60 -0.36
CA LEU A 75 0.22 7.27 -1.18
C LEU A 75 -0.23 8.62 -1.74
N GLY A 76 -1.52 8.96 -1.64
CA GLY A 76 -2.06 10.20 -2.21
C GLY A 76 -2.15 10.20 -3.73
N VAL A 77 -1.93 9.07 -4.39
CA VAL A 77 -1.98 8.94 -5.85
C VAL A 77 -3.43 8.76 -6.29
N LYS A 78 -4.01 9.77 -6.95
CA LYS A 78 -5.41 9.74 -7.41
C LYS A 78 -5.52 9.21 -8.84
N VAL A 79 -6.54 8.37 -9.05
CA VAL A 79 -7.04 7.95 -10.37
C VAL A 79 -8.56 7.99 -10.28
N ASP A 80 -9.24 8.42 -11.34
CA ASP A 80 -10.70 8.39 -11.40
C ASP A 80 -11.18 6.95 -11.58
N VAL A 81 -11.22 6.18 -10.49
CA VAL A 81 -11.78 4.82 -10.47
C VAL A 81 -13.12 4.84 -9.75
N ASP A 82 -14.13 4.25 -10.39
CA ASP A 82 -15.43 4.04 -9.76
C ASP A 82 -15.39 2.72 -9.01
N VAL A 83 -15.12 2.82 -7.71
CA VAL A 83 -14.97 1.70 -6.78
C VAL A 83 -16.33 1.13 -6.33
N GLU A 84 -17.42 1.89 -6.48
CA GLU A 84 -18.76 1.50 -6.00
C GLU A 84 -19.44 0.50 -6.93
N SER A 85 -19.09 0.52 -8.21
CA SER A 85 -19.71 -0.35 -9.23
C SER A 85 -19.42 -1.85 -9.06
N GLY A 86 -18.43 -2.22 -8.24
CA GLY A 86 -18.00 -3.62 -8.04
C GLY A 86 -17.44 -4.29 -9.31
N LYS A 87 -17.28 -3.56 -10.42
CA LYS A 87 -16.78 -4.08 -11.69
C LYS A 87 -15.29 -3.79 -11.85
N LEU A 88 -14.56 -4.82 -12.27
CA LEU A 88 -13.12 -4.72 -12.53
C LEU A 88 -12.83 -3.79 -13.71
N GLN A 89 -12.27 -2.61 -13.43
CA GLN A 89 -11.77 -1.71 -14.47
C GLN A 89 -10.26 -1.93 -14.64
N VAL A 90 -9.88 -3.05 -15.25
CA VAL A 90 -8.47 -3.49 -15.46
C VAL A 90 -7.58 -2.35 -15.97
N ASN A 91 -8.07 -1.56 -16.93
CA ASN A 91 -7.34 -0.43 -17.51
C ASN A 91 -6.99 0.65 -16.47
N LYS A 92 -7.87 0.89 -15.49
CA LYS A 92 -7.65 1.87 -14.43
C LYS A 92 -6.67 1.38 -13.38
N TYR A 93 -6.69 0.08 -13.06
CA TYR A 93 -5.66 -0.53 -12.22
C TYR A 93 -4.28 -0.40 -12.87
N LYS A 94 -4.19 -0.67 -14.17
CA LYS A 94 -2.96 -0.48 -14.93
C LYS A 94 -2.46 0.98 -14.87
N GLU A 95 -3.35 1.95 -15.08
CA GLU A 95 -2.99 3.37 -14.98
C GLU A 95 -2.49 3.75 -13.58
N LEU A 96 -3.15 3.26 -12.53
CA LEU A 96 -2.74 3.45 -11.14
C LEU A 96 -1.36 2.85 -10.87
N THR A 97 -1.13 1.59 -11.25
CA THR A 97 0.14 0.91 -11.04
C THR A 97 1.26 1.57 -11.85
N ASP A 98 1.00 1.97 -13.10
CA ASP A 98 1.99 2.67 -13.95
C ASP A 98 2.40 4.02 -13.32
N LYS A 99 1.45 4.77 -12.76
CA LYS A 99 1.74 6.00 -12.01
C LYS A 99 2.61 5.73 -10.78
N ILE A 100 2.31 4.70 -10.00
CA ILE A 100 3.07 4.35 -8.79
C ILE A 100 4.49 3.90 -9.16
N LEU A 101 4.65 3.03 -10.16
CA LEU A 101 5.96 2.57 -10.63
C LEU A 101 6.82 3.73 -11.16
N LYS A 102 6.19 4.72 -11.81
CA LYS A 102 6.88 5.94 -12.26
C LYS A 102 7.32 6.83 -11.09
N LEU A 103 6.52 6.94 -10.04
CA LEU A 103 6.84 7.73 -8.83
C LEU A 103 7.89 7.05 -7.94
N TYR A 104 7.91 5.72 -7.92
CA TYR A 104 8.77 4.92 -7.05
C TYR A 104 9.53 3.86 -7.85
N PRO A 105 10.62 4.25 -8.54
CA PRO A 105 11.38 3.35 -9.42
C PRO A 105 12.07 2.19 -8.68
N ASN A 106 12.15 2.24 -7.34
CA ASN A 106 12.62 1.13 -6.52
C ASN A 106 11.63 -0.04 -6.43
N ILE A 107 10.34 0.22 -6.67
CA ILE A 107 9.29 -0.80 -6.66
C ILE A 107 9.36 -1.58 -7.96
N LYS A 108 9.58 -2.89 -7.85
CA LYS A 108 9.71 -3.82 -8.99
C LYS A 108 8.38 -4.45 -9.36
N LYS A 109 7.47 -4.59 -8.40
CA LYS A 109 6.15 -5.22 -8.58
C LYS A 109 5.11 -4.58 -7.68
N ILE A 110 3.87 -4.53 -8.15
CA ILE A 110 2.71 -4.10 -7.36
C ILE A 110 1.64 -5.18 -7.48
N ALA A 111 1.30 -5.82 -6.36
CA ALA A 111 0.19 -6.75 -6.30
C ALA A 111 -1.07 -6.02 -5.87
N ILE A 112 -2.04 -5.90 -6.77
CA ILE A 112 -3.34 -5.33 -6.45
C ILE A 112 -4.33 -6.46 -6.15
N THR A 113 -4.92 -6.42 -4.97
CA THR A 113 -5.96 -7.36 -4.52
C THR A 113 -7.35 -6.79 -4.71
N LEU A 114 -8.27 -7.67 -5.04
CA LEU A 114 -9.66 -7.39 -5.36
C LEU A 114 -10.51 -8.30 -4.50
N ARG A 115 -11.42 -7.70 -3.73
CA ARG A 115 -12.33 -8.43 -2.86
C ARG A 115 -13.76 -8.19 -3.30
N GLU A 116 -14.48 -9.28 -3.54
CA GLU A 116 -15.92 -9.28 -3.76
C GLU A 116 -16.59 -9.74 -2.46
N SER A 117 -17.26 -8.82 -1.76
CA SER A 117 -17.92 -9.12 -0.49
C SER A 117 -19.35 -9.59 -0.74
N HIS A 118 -19.59 -10.90 -0.68
CA HIS A 118 -20.94 -11.45 -0.79
C HIS A 118 -21.61 -11.57 0.59
N SER A 119 -20.87 -12.00 1.62
CA SER A 119 -21.31 -12.03 3.02
C SER A 119 -20.13 -12.06 3.99
N ALA A 120 -20.39 -12.00 5.30
CA ALA A 120 -19.36 -12.14 6.34
C ALA A 120 -18.55 -13.45 6.21
N ASN A 121 -19.18 -14.51 5.66
CA ASN A 121 -18.58 -15.84 5.54
C ASN A 121 -18.19 -16.20 4.09
N TYR A 122 -18.57 -15.39 3.10
CA TYR A 122 -18.32 -15.68 1.69
C TYR A 122 -17.77 -14.44 0.98
N ASN A 123 -16.53 -14.53 0.55
CA ASN A 123 -15.82 -13.46 -0.12
C ASN A 123 -15.06 -14.03 -1.32
N GLY A 124 -15.23 -13.41 -2.48
CA GLY A 124 -14.38 -13.63 -3.65
C GLY A 124 -13.07 -12.86 -3.50
N TRP A 125 -11.97 -13.48 -3.95
CA TRP A 125 -10.65 -12.86 -3.93
C TRP A 125 -9.94 -13.10 -5.24
N SER A 126 -9.39 -12.03 -5.81
CA SER A 126 -8.49 -12.11 -6.95
C SER A 126 -7.33 -11.13 -6.77
N ALA A 127 -6.26 -11.34 -7.53
CA ALA A 127 -5.10 -10.46 -7.52
C ALA A 127 -4.51 -10.33 -8.93
N VAL A 128 -3.97 -9.14 -9.21
CA VAL A 128 -3.19 -8.84 -10.42
C VAL A 128 -1.79 -8.41 -9.97
N LEU A 129 -0.75 -8.90 -10.66
CA LEU A 129 0.67 -8.67 -10.34
C LEU A 129 1.40 -7.95 -11.48
#